data_AF-A0A8X6SL91-F1
#
_entry.id   AF-A0A8X6SL91-F1
#
_cell.length_a   1.000
_cell.length_b   1.000
_cell.length_c   1.000
_cell.angle_alpha   90.00
_cell.angle_beta   90.00
_cell.angle_gamma   90.00
#
_symmetry.space_group_name_H-M   'P 1'
#
loop_
_entity.id
_entity.type
_entity.pdbx_description
1 polymer ?
#
loop_
_entity_poly.entity_id
_entity_poly.type
_entity_poly.pdbx_seq_one_letter_code
_entity_poly.pdbx_strand_id
1 'polypeptide(L)' 'MTSHIYRDVILEQHLCLFRGAMGAEFLFMDDNACPPRANIVDECLQSEDITRMDWPAYSPDLIPIERVWDMLVP' A
#
# COMPACT_ATOMS: atom_id res chain seq x y z
N MET A 1 -15.78 -9.10 -1.55
CA MET A 1 -15.53 -7.68 -1.15
C MET A 1 -15.70 -6.81 -2.38
N THR A 2 -16.56 -5.80 -2.32
CA THR A 2 -16.69 -4.79 -3.38
C THR A 2 -15.53 -3.78 -3.30
N SER A 3 -15.16 -3.20 -4.44
CA SER A 3 -14.08 -2.20 -4.57
C SER A 3 -14.12 -1.09 -3.52
N HIS A 4 -15.32 -0.64 -3.16
CA HIS A 4 -15.56 0.45 -2.21
C HIS A 4 -15.23 0.08 -0.76
N ILE A 5 -15.55 -1.15 -0.33
CA ILE A 5 -15.18 -1.64 1.02
C ILE A 5 -13.65 -1.70 1.15
N TYR A 6 -12.96 -2.14 0.10
CA TYR A 6 -11.50 -2.20 0.09
C TYR A 6 -10.87 -0.80 0.19
N ARG A 7 -11.42 0.17 -0.54
CA ARG A 7 -10.98 1.57 -0.52
C ARG A 7 -11.23 2.24 0.83
N ASP A 8 -12.49 2.41 1.20
CA ASP A 8 -12.92 3.32 2.28
C ASP A 8 -12.66 2.72 3.66
N VAL A 9 -12.78 1.40 3.80
CA VAL A 9 -12.70 0.74 5.12
C VAL A 9 -11.29 0.23 5.41
N ILE A 10 -10.60 -0.28 4.41
CA ILE A 10 -9.28 -0.89 4.60
C ILE A 10 -8.19 0.11 4.22
N LEU A 11 -8.17 0.60 2.98
CA LEU A 11 -7.04 1.40 2.51
C LEU A 11 -6.96 2.77 3.18
N GLU A 12 -8.04 3.57 3.11
CA GLU A 12 -8.06 4.94 3.66
C GLU A 12 -7.79 4.93 5.17
N GLN A 13 -8.47 4.08 5.94
CA GLN A 13 -8.27 4.00 7.39
C GLN A 13 -6.81 3.70 7.78
N HIS A 14 -6.16 2.74 7.10
CA HIS A 14 -4.78 2.39 7.40
C HIS A 14 -3.82 3.49 6.95
N LEU A 15 -4.04 4.07 5.77
CA LEU A 15 -3.22 5.17 5.25
C LEU A 15 -3.30 6.41 6.16
N CYS A 16 -4.48 6.85 6.58
CA CYS A 16 -4.65 7.96 7.52
C CYS A 16 -3.94 7.69 8.85
N LEU A 17 -4.08 6.47 9.39
CA LEU A 17 -3.49 6.10 10.67
C LEU A 17 -1.95 6.15 10.61
N PHE A 18 -1.35 5.57 9.57
CA PHE A 18 0.08 5.59 9.40
C PHE A 18 0.63 6.97 9.03
N ARG A 19 -0.10 7.75 8.22
CA ARG A 19 0.23 9.15 7.93
C ARG A 19 0.21 10.01 9.19
N GLY A 20 -0.79 9.85 10.06
CA GLY A 20 -0.85 10.56 11.33
C GLY A 20 0.29 10.19 12.29
N ALA A 21 0.73 8.93 12.26
CA ALA A 21 1.80 8.44 13.13
C ALA A 21 3.22 8.77 12.63
N MET A 22 3.47 8.66 11.32
CA MET A 22 4.81 8.82 10.72
C MET A 22 5.04 10.21 10.11
N GLY A 23 3.97 10.99 9.87
CA GLY A 23 4.07 12.33 9.30
C GLY A 23 4.36 12.34 7.79
N ALA A 24 4.85 13.47 7.30
CA ALA A 24 5.01 13.73 5.87
C ALA A 24 6.08 12.86 5.16
N GLU A 25 6.94 12.17 5.92
CA GLU A 25 7.96 11.27 5.37
C GLU A 25 7.42 9.87 5.06
N PHE A 26 6.14 9.62 5.33
CA PHE A 26 5.54 8.33 5.05
C PHE A 26 5.48 8.04 3.54
N LEU A 27 6.14 6.95 3.16
CA LEU A 27 6.15 6.41 1.80
C LEU A 27 5.36 5.11 1.77
N PHE A 28 4.42 4.99 0.83
CA PHE A 28 3.67 3.78 0.62
C PHE A 28 4.33 2.90 -0.45
N MET A 29 4.52 1.62 -0.14
CA MET A 29 5.12 0.63 -1.03
C MET A 29 4.11 -0.47 -1.33
N ASP A 30 3.91 -0.77 -2.61
CA ASP A 30 3.13 -1.93 -3.05
C ASP A 30 3.90 -2.77 -4.07
N ASP A 31 3.32 -3.90 -4.45
CA ASP A 31 3.88 -4.87 -5.40
C ASP A 31 3.51 -4.57 -6.87
N ASN A 32 2.93 -3.41 -7.15
CA ASN A 32 2.32 -3.05 -8.44
C ASN A 32 1.32 -4.11 -8.96
N ALA A 33 0.61 -4.83 -8.07
CA ALA A 33 -0.33 -5.87 -8.46
C ALA A 33 -1.54 -5.31 -9.23
N CYS A 34 -1.66 -5.76 -10.48
CA CYS A 34 -2.82 -5.65 -11.38
C CYS A 34 -3.40 -4.23 -11.62
N PRO A 35 -3.48 -3.76 -12.88
CA PRO A 35 -3.94 -2.41 -13.23
C PRO A 35 -5.24 -1.90 -12.59
N PRO A 36 -6.31 -2.72 -12.40
CA PRO A 36 -7.54 -2.22 -11.80
C PRO A 36 -7.42 -1.88 -10.31
N ARG A 37 -6.47 -2.50 -9.59
CA ARG A 37 -6.21 -2.20 -8.17
C ARG A 37 -5.30 -0.99 -8.00
N ALA A 38 -4.36 -0.80 -8.92
CA ALA A 38 -3.44 0.35 -8.92
C ALA A 38 -4.18 1.69 -8.92
N ASN A 39 -5.23 1.84 -9.75
CA ASN A 39 -5.97 3.11 -9.84
C ASN A 39 -6.62 3.53 -8.51
N ILE A 40 -7.23 2.60 -7.78
CA ILE A 40 -7.92 2.91 -6.51
C ILE A 40 -6.90 3.26 -5.43
N VAL A 41 -5.76 2.56 -5.42
CA VAL A 41 -4.67 2.83 -4.49
C VAL A 41 -4.08 4.22 -4.75
N ASP A 42 -3.83 4.56 -6.02
CA ASP A 42 -3.29 5.87 -6.39
C ASP A 42 -4.24 7.02 -6.01
N GLU A 43 -5.56 6.85 -6.22
CA GLU A 43 -6.56 7.83 -5.80
C GLU A 43 -6.54 8.07 -4.28
N CYS A 44 -6.45 7.00 -3.47
CA CYS A 44 -6.37 7.13 -2.02
C CYS A 44 -5.07 7.78 -1.55
N LEU A 45 -3.93 7.41 -2.14
CA LEU A 45 -2.64 7.99 -1.77
C LEU A 45 -2.61 9.50 -2.05
N GLN A 46 -3.14 9.93 -3.20
CA GLN A 46 -3.28 11.35 -3.53
C GLN A 46 -4.19 12.09 -2.54
N SER A 47 -5.31 11.48 -2.14
CA SER A 47 -6.23 12.08 -1.16
C SER A 47 -5.58 12.31 0.20
N GLU A 48 -4.68 11.41 0.62
CA GLU A 48 -3.97 11.48 1.90
C GLU A 48 -2.60 12.18 1.82
N ASP A 49 -2.25 12.75 0.65
CA ASP A 49 -0.97 13.39 0.36
C ASP A 49 0.25 12.45 0.53
N ILE A 50 0.04 11.14 0.42
CA ILE A 50 1.08 10.13 0.67
C ILE A 50 1.81 9.86 -0.64
N THR A 51 3.15 9.89 -0.58
CA THR A 51 3.96 9.55 -1.75
C THR A 51 4.04 8.03 -1.92
N ARG A 52 3.73 7.56 -3.12
CA ARG A 52 3.99 6.17 -3.53
C ARG A 52 5.46 6.00 -3.87
N MET A 53 6.08 4.94 -3.38
CA MET A 53 7.44 4.58 -3.76
C MET A 53 7.42 3.93 -5.15
N ASP A 54 8.23 4.48 -6.06
CA ASP A 54 8.43 3.89 -7.38
C ASP A 54 9.14 2.54 -7.23
N TRP A 55 8.38 1.45 -7.36
CA TRP A 55 8.90 0.09 -7.23
C TRP A 55 8.84 -0.67 -8.55
N PRO A 56 9.93 -1.34 -8.99
CA PRO A 56 9.90 -2.14 -10.21
C PRO A 56 8.93 -3.33 -10.06
N ALA A 57 8.01 -3.45 -11.03
CA ALA A 57 7.15 -4.63 -11.16
C ALA A 57 8.01 -5.90 -11.28
N TYR A 58 7.55 -7.01 -10.69
CA TYR A 58 8.21 -8.32 -10.75
C TYR A 58 9.55 -8.46 -10.02
N SER A 59 9.75 -7.74 -8.90
CA SER A 59 10.87 -7.99 -7.98
C SER A 59 10.40 -8.61 -6.65
N PRO A 60 9.91 -9.87 -6.65
CA PRO A 60 9.41 -10.53 -5.44
C PRO A 60 10.49 -10.68 -4.37
N ASP A 61 11.74 -10.84 -4.78
CA ASP A 61 12.93 -10.96 -3.92
C ASP A 61 13.16 -9.75 -3.00
N LEU A 62 12.52 -8.63 -3.33
CA LEU A 62 12.70 -7.35 -2.68
C LEU A 62 11.41 -6.84 -2.02
N ILE A 63 10.34 -7.64 -2.00
CA ILE A 63 9.12 -7.30 -1.27
C ILE A 63 9.40 -7.55 0.22
N PRO A 64 9.54 -6.50 1.07
CA PRO A 64 9.89 -6.70 2.47
C PRO A 64 8.84 -7.50 3.23
N ILE A 65 7.58 -7.45 2.77
CA ILE A 65 6.47 -8.18 3.38
C ILE A 65 6.53 -9.68 3.11
N GLU A 66 7.02 -10.15 1.95
CA GLU A 66 7.23 -11.59 1.68
C GLU A 66 8.24 -12.18 2.68
N ARG A 67 9.34 -11.47 2.93
CA ARG A 67 10.33 -11.89 3.92
C ARG A 67 9.77 -11.90 5.35
N VAL A 68 8.87 -10.98 5.68
CA VAL A 68 8.18 -10.98 6.98
C VAL A 68 7.22 -12.17 7.07
N TRP A 69 6.50 -12.50 6.00
CA TRP A 69 5.64 -13.69 5.96
C TRP A 69 6.43 -14.98 6.14
N ASP A 70 7.59 -15.13 5.49
CA ASP A 70 8.50 -16.27 5.67
C ASP A 70 8.99 -16.42 7.12
N MET A 71 9.06 -15.32 7.89
CA MET A 71 9.42 -15.36 9.31
C MET A 71 8.23 -15.65 10.23
N LEU A 72 7.00 -15.40 9.76
CA LEU A 72 5.76 -15.56 10.54
C LEU A 72 5.09 -16.92 10.33
N VAL A 73 5.32 -17.57 9.19
CA VAL A 73 4.82 -18.91 8.89
C VAL A 73 5.93 -19.93 9.18
N PRO A 74 5.78 -20.81 10.18
CA PRO A 74 6.79 -21.81 10.53
C PRO A 74 6.94 -22.93 9.50
#